data_AF-A0A7Z9NT99-F1
#
_entry.id   AF-A0A7Z9NT99-F1
#
_cell.length_a   1.000
_cell.length_b   1.000
_cell.length_c   1.000
_cell.angle_alpha   90.00
_cell.angle_beta   90.00
_cell.angle_gamma   90.00
#
_symmetry.space_group_name_H-M   'P 1'
#
loop_
_entity.id
_entity.type
_entity.pdbx_description
1 polymer ?
#
loop_
_entity_poly.entity_id
_entity_poly.type
_entity_poly.pdbx_seq_one_letter_code
_entity_poly.pdbx_strand_id
1 'polypeptide(L)'
;METITRKEIEQTCLETIAKEMGLKSGDLNEGMNLRDDLDIVSLDAMNIIMALEDEFKVEADIETVLEMQQVSDIVDHLAERMHV
;
A
#
# COMPACT_ATOMS: atom_id res chain seq x y z
N MET A 1 15.22 -17.86 -5.26
CA MET A 1 14.45 -17.25 -4.17
C MET A 1 14.57 -15.77 -4.42
N GLU A 2 13.56 -15.19 -5.04
CA GLU A 2 13.53 -13.74 -5.26
C GLU A 2 13.33 -13.11 -3.88
N THR A 3 14.37 -12.47 -3.38
CA THR A 3 14.29 -11.67 -2.16
C THR A 3 13.59 -10.39 -2.56
N ILE A 4 12.29 -10.31 -2.31
CA ILE A 4 11.54 -9.06 -2.47
C ILE A 4 12.20 -8.02 -1.58
N THR A 5 12.39 -6.81 -2.10
CA THR A 5 12.97 -5.69 -1.40
C THR A 5 11.89 -4.67 -1.05
N ARG A 6 12.11 -3.85 -0.02
CA ARG A 6 11.22 -2.73 0.33
C ARG A 6 10.86 -1.86 -0.88
N LYS A 7 11.82 -1.68 -1.80
CA LYS A 7 11.61 -0.90 -3.03
C LYS A 7 10.60 -1.55 -3.98
N GLU A 8 10.61 -2.88 -4.09
CA GLU A 8 9.62 -3.59 -4.91
C GLU A 8 8.23 -3.49 -4.27
N ILE A 9 8.15 -3.60 -2.94
CA ILE A 9 6.90 -3.38 -2.19
C ILE A 9 6.35 -1.97 -2.45
N GLU A 10 7.20 -0.95 -2.35
CA GLU A 10 6.85 0.44 -2.63
C GLU A 10 6.31 0.60 -4.05
N GLN A 11 7.01 0.05 -5.05
CA GLN A 11 6.58 0.13 -6.45
C GLN A 11 5.22 -0.54 -6.66
N THR A 12 5.04 -1.77 -6.18
CA THR A 12 3.76 -2.49 -6.30
C THR A 12 2.63 -1.77 -5.56
N CYS A 13 2.91 -1.21 -4.37
CA CYS A 13 1.94 -0.43 -3.60
C CYS A 13 1.48 0.79 -4.40
N LEU A 14 2.42 1.59 -4.93
CA LEU A 14 2.12 2.77 -5.74
C LEU A 14 1.38 2.38 -7.03
N GLU A 15 1.74 1.28 -7.68
CA GLU A 15 1.04 0.79 -8.88
C GLU A 15 -0.39 0.34 -8.58
N THR A 16 -0.61 -0.33 -7.45
CA THR A 16 -1.95 -0.77 -7.02
C THR A 16 -2.84 0.43 -6.72
N ILE A 17 -2.32 1.40 -5.95
CA ILE A 17 -3.04 2.64 -5.65
C ILE A 17 -3.34 3.42 -6.94
N ALA A 18 -2.36 3.55 -7.83
CA ALA A 18 -2.53 4.21 -9.12
C ALA A 18 -3.64 3.56 -9.95
N LYS A 19 -3.69 2.23 -9.98
CA LYS A 19 -4.70 1.48 -10.72
C LYS A 19 -6.10 1.64 -10.14
N GLU A 20 -6.25 1.51 -8.83
CA GLU A 20 -7.54 1.66 -8.15
C GLU A 20 -8.08 3.10 -8.24
N MET A 21 -7.18 4.09 -8.16
CA MET A 21 -7.55 5.52 -8.22
C MET A 21 -7.54 6.12 -9.62
N GLY A 22 -7.12 5.36 -10.63
CA GLY A 22 -6.96 5.88 -12.00
C GLY A 22 -5.88 6.97 -12.11
N LEU A 23 -4.92 6.98 -11.19
CA LEU A 23 -3.75 7.87 -11.17
C LEU A 23 -2.57 7.23 -11.90
N LYS A 24 -1.47 7.97 -12.04
CA LYS A 24 -0.20 7.42 -12.55
C LYS A 24 0.73 7.16 -11.39
N SER A 25 1.39 6.00 -11.34
CA SER A 25 2.35 5.66 -10.29
C SER A 25 3.50 6.66 -10.18
N GLY A 26 3.88 7.33 -11.28
CA GLY A 26 4.90 8.39 -11.27
C GLY A 26 4.46 9.71 -10.64
N ASP A 27 3.16 9.92 -10.45
CA ASP A 27 2.60 11.10 -9.77
C ASP A 27 2.39 10.83 -8.27
N LEU A 28 2.56 9.58 -7.82
CA LEU A 28 2.40 9.15 -6.43
C LEU A 28 3.75 9.09 -5.71
N ASN A 29 3.74 9.25 -4.39
CA ASN A 29 4.91 9.02 -3.54
C ASN A 29 4.51 8.47 -2.17
N GLU A 30 5.47 7.84 -1.47
CA GLU A 30 5.24 7.24 -0.15
C GLU A 30 4.82 8.25 0.92
N GLY A 31 5.16 9.54 0.76
CA GLY A 31 4.79 10.61 1.68
C GLY A 31 3.40 11.20 1.46
N MET A 32 2.63 10.71 0.48
CA MET A 32 1.27 11.18 0.25
C MET A 32 0.31 10.64 1.30
N ASN A 33 -0.56 11.51 1.79
CA ASN A 33 -1.66 11.12 2.64
C ASN A 33 -2.76 10.44 1.82
N LEU A 34 -3.17 9.25 2.25
CA LEU A 34 -4.20 8.47 1.60
C LEU A 34 -5.50 9.28 1.48
N ARG A 35 -5.91 9.97 2.55
CA ARG A 35 -7.17 10.72 2.59
C ARG A 35 -7.02 12.13 2.01
N ASP A 36 -6.03 12.87 2.47
CA ASP A 36 -5.92 14.30 2.18
C ASP A 36 -5.34 14.58 0.79
N ASP A 37 -4.41 13.73 0.31
CA ASP A 37 -3.77 13.91 -1.00
C ASP A 37 -4.38 13.03 -2.09
N LEU A 38 -4.78 11.80 -1.74
CA LEU A 38 -5.25 10.80 -2.70
C LEU A 38 -6.77 10.58 -2.69
N ASP A 39 -7.50 11.22 -1.78
CA ASP A 39 -8.96 11.08 -1.60
C ASP A 39 -9.42 9.61 -1.40
N ILE A 40 -8.53 8.78 -0.85
CA ILE A 40 -8.79 7.37 -0.52
C ILE A 40 -9.59 7.31 0.77
N VAL A 41 -10.80 6.76 0.71
CA VAL A 41 -11.59 6.48 1.91
C VAL A 41 -11.28 5.09 2.48
N SER A 42 -11.72 4.82 3.71
CA SER A 42 -11.46 3.53 4.39
C SER A 42 -11.86 2.29 3.58
N LEU A 43 -12.88 2.39 2.72
CA LEU A 43 -13.29 1.28 1.84
C LEU A 43 -12.27 1.05 0.71
N ASP A 44 -11.75 2.12 0.12
CA ASP A 44 -10.76 2.05 -0.94
C ASP A 44 -9.43 1.55 -0.38
N ALA A 45 -9.02 2.06 0.79
CA ALA A 45 -7.84 1.57 1.51
C ALA A 45 -7.94 0.06 1.80
N MET A 46 -9.11 -0.42 2.22
CA MET A 46 -9.34 -1.85 2.44
C MET A 46 -9.19 -2.67 1.15
N ASN A 47 -9.70 -2.17 0.02
CA ASN A 47 -9.57 -2.86 -1.27
C ASN A 47 -8.11 -2.91 -1.75
N ILE A 48 -7.38 -1.79 -1.60
CA ILE A 48 -5.95 -1.68 -1.95
C ILE A 48 -5.13 -2.65 -1.12
N ILE A 49 -5.32 -2.66 0.20
CA ILE A 49 -4.60 -3.58 1.09
C ILE A 49 -4.94 -5.03 0.75
N MET A 50 -6.21 -5.37 0.53
CA MET A 50 -6.61 -6.73 0.16
C MET A 50 -5.94 -7.21 -1.13
N ALA A 51 -5.77 -6.31 -2.12
CA ALA A 51 -5.05 -6.63 -3.35
C ALA A 51 -3.56 -6.89 -3.09
N LEU A 52 -2.92 -6.05 -2.26
CA LEU A 52 -1.51 -6.20 -1.88
C LEU A 52 -1.28 -7.46 -1.04
N GLU A 53 -2.18 -7.77 -0.12
CA GLU A 53 -2.17 -8.99 0.70
C GLU A 53 -2.21 -10.26 -0.15
N ASP A 54 -3.09 -10.30 -1.16
CA ASP A 54 -3.16 -11.45 -2.07
C ASP A 54 -1.90 -11.55 -2.96
N GLU A 55 -1.33 -10.43 -3.36
CA GLU A 55 -0.11 -10.38 -4.18
C GLU A 55 1.13 -10.85 -3.38
N PHE A 56 1.31 -10.32 -2.18
CA PHE A 56 2.47 -10.61 -1.32
C PHE A 56 2.27 -11.82 -0.39
N LYS A 57 1.07 -12.42 -0.37
CA LYS A 57 0.69 -13.52 0.54
C LYS A 57 0.92 -13.15 2.01
N VAL A 58 0.51 -11.94 2.36
CA VAL A 58 0.53 -11.41 3.74
C VAL A 58 -0.90 -11.12 4.21
N GLU A 59 -1.08 -10.92 5.51
CA GLU A 59 -2.38 -10.61 6.11
C GLU A 59 -2.18 -9.44 7.08
N ALA A 60 -3.06 -8.45 7.07
CA ALA A 60 -3.09 -7.31 7.99
C ALA A 60 -4.40 -7.29 8.78
N ASP A 61 -4.34 -6.76 9.99
CA ASP A 61 -5.53 -6.58 10.82
C ASP A 61 -6.30 -5.33 10.35
N ILE A 62 -7.62 -5.42 10.35
CA ILE A 62 -8.51 -4.31 9.95
C ILE A 62 -8.20 -3.03 10.73
N GLU A 63 -7.87 -3.14 12.03
CA GLU A 63 -7.50 -1.98 12.85
C GLU A 63 -6.24 -1.28 12.29
N THR A 64 -5.22 -2.05 11.90
CA THR A 64 -4.00 -1.49 11.29
C THR A 64 -4.34 -0.76 9.99
N VAL A 65 -5.16 -1.36 9.13
CA VAL A 65 -5.57 -0.76 7.85
C VAL A 65 -6.34 0.54 8.06
N LEU A 66 -7.18 0.61 9.09
CA LEU A 66 -7.95 1.81 9.42
C LEU A 66 -7.09 2.92 10.03
N GLU A 67 -5.97 2.57 10.67
CA GLU A 67 -5.01 3.51 11.26
C GLU A 67 -4.01 4.07 10.24
N MET A 68 -3.81 3.42 9.10
CA MET A 68 -2.94 3.90 8.03
C MET A 68 -3.42 5.26 7.50
N GLN A 69 -2.50 6.23 7.43
CA GLN A 69 -2.78 7.58 6.94
C GLN A 69 -1.97 7.93 5.70
N GLN A 70 -0.79 7.34 5.53
CA GLN A 70 0.14 7.60 4.44
C GLN A 70 0.44 6.33 3.65
N VAL A 71 0.88 6.51 2.41
CA VAL A 71 1.34 5.39 1.57
C VAL A 71 2.53 4.67 2.22
N SER A 72 3.42 5.41 2.88
CA SER A 72 4.55 4.85 3.65
C SER A 72 4.09 3.84 4.70
N ASP A 73 2.95 4.08 5.36
CA ASP A 73 2.45 3.18 6.41
C ASP A 73 2.10 1.80 5.83
N ILE A 74 1.59 1.76 4.60
CA ILE A 74 1.29 0.52 3.88
C ILE A 74 2.59 -0.22 3.53
N VAL A 75 3.56 0.52 2.96
CA VAL A 75 4.85 -0.05 2.53
C VAL A 75 5.63 -0.59 3.73
N ASP A 76 5.66 0.16 4.83
CA ASP A 76 6.26 -0.25 6.10
C ASP A 76 5.61 -1.53 6.64
N HIS A 77 4.27 -1.56 6.65
CA HIS A 77 3.53 -2.74 7.12
C HIS A 77 3.87 -4.01 6.33
N LEU A 78 3.90 -3.89 5.00
CA LEU A 78 4.24 -5.00 4.12
C LEU A 78 5.71 -5.41 4.30
N ALA A 79 6.64 -4.45 4.39
CA ALA A 79 8.05 -4.73 4.60
C ALA A 79 8.31 -5.47 5.93
N GLU A 80 7.66 -5.04 7.00
CA GLU A 80 7.73 -5.71 8.32
C GLU A 80 7.23 -7.15 8.25
N ARG A 81 6.08 -7.40 7.60
CA ARG A 81 5.50 -8.75 7.42
C ARG A 81 6.42 -9.65 6.58
N MET A 82 7.04 -9.09 5.55
CA MET A 82 7.93 -9.81 4.64
C MET A 82 9.35 -10.00 5.17
N HIS A 83 9.70 -9.32 6.28
CA HIS A 83 11.02 -9.33 6.91
C HIS A 83 12.13 -8.83 5.96
N VAL A 84 11.88 -7.71 5.26
CA VAL A 84 12.78 -7.14 4.22
C VAL A 84 13.22 -5.71 4.51
#